data_AF-A0A951UMY9-F1
#
_entry.id   AF-A0A951UMY9-F1
#
_cell.length_a   1.000
_cell.length_b   1.000
_cell.length_c   1.000
_cell.angle_alpha   90.00
_cell.angle_beta   90.00
_cell.angle_gamma   90.00
#
_symmetry.space_group_name_H-M   'P 1'
#
loop_
_entity.id
_entity.type
_entity.pdbx_description
1 polymer ?
#
loop_
_entity_poly.entity_id
_entity_poly.type
_entity_poly.pdbx_seq_one_letter_code
_entity_poly.pdbx_strand_id
1 'polypeptide(L)'
;MSQDFVAVGQSRTLQTQPQLRLQANQGHFQNPLKKSNQNLSTRISSAASKSAKSTKGNFQFLRLGNSGSSLDTQIQSLNGSSNFIKNTLNSAHNIGDFSGKTSYGWSDALNSNNPDDFFKFSLSNGQRVALSLDNLQGSANLRLLKANGTQIKQSVGSSISSSLRSGTYYVQVSSNDATYSLNMKGTGQANDAGNATRSALDAGNLTRTNRTFRRIIGGKDSVDVYRFDLSEKSNVELALGSLKNDASLQLLDGRGNEIDLSDSDGNAGESITKQLGVGTYYVKIATASRSSMRYALEMNTGVVSPANSGSNSSSNNGSNSGSGSSSNNGSSSSGSNSSGSGSSGSSSSSTSGSSSGSSSGSSSSSTTPYLRLSKTNRVNANGLVELQLELMKGNKSVDKVVTISGQPGKQAFKLPNQSKSGSMEPLPEGKWTLGSPEWAGGKGNYSSSWGEGLGSVWMGMEPTMSTSRSAIGIHLDSNASYSPGTAGCIGVTSKSDLQKVVSWFDNSFAPKTVVVDWGLGSVIA
;
A
#
# COMPACT_ATOMS: atom_id res chain seq x y z
N MET A 1 -23.87 -53.27 41.90
CA MET A 1 -23.29 -54.62 42.02
C MET A 1 -23.68 -55.40 40.77
N SER A 2 -22.74 -56.16 40.19
CA SER A 2 -22.91 -57.13 39.09
C SER A 2 -23.46 -56.59 37.74
N GLN A 3 -23.03 -57.02 36.54
CA GLN A 3 -22.62 -58.34 35.99
C GLN A 3 -23.79 -59.30 35.75
N ASP A 4 -23.85 -60.11 34.68
CA ASP A 4 -23.19 -60.04 33.35
C ASP A 4 -23.84 -61.04 32.35
N PHE A 5 -23.52 -60.90 31.05
CA PHE A 5 -23.73 -61.91 29.97
C PHE A 5 -25.23 -62.31 29.73
N VAL A 6 -25.67 -63.29 28.91
CA VAL A 6 -25.09 -64.40 28.10
C VAL A 6 -25.80 -64.49 26.72
N ALA A 7 -25.34 -65.33 25.77
CA ALA A 7 -25.83 -65.39 24.38
C ALA A 7 -26.00 -66.81 23.78
N VAL A 8 -26.77 -66.91 22.68
CA VAL A 8 -26.96 -67.99 21.66
C VAL A 8 -27.48 -67.28 20.36
N GLY A 9 -27.37 -67.67 19.08
CA GLY A 9 -26.90 -68.87 18.34
C GLY A 9 -28.04 -69.42 17.43
N GLN A 10 -27.87 -69.91 16.19
CA GLN A 10 -26.72 -70.09 15.27
C GLN A 10 -27.21 -70.01 13.79
N SER A 11 -26.61 -69.19 12.91
CA SER A 11 -25.66 -69.58 11.82
C SER A 11 -26.21 -70.10 10.47
N ARG A 12 -25.75 -69.51 9.35
CA ARG A 12 -25.29 -70.11 8.04
C ARG A 12 -25.22 -69.03 6.91
N THR A 13 -24.04 -68.56 6.45
CA THR A 13 -23.12 -69.08 5.37
C THR A 13 -23.58 -68.80 3.92
N LEU A 14 -22.77 -68.43 2.90
CA LEU A 14 -21.28 -68.39 2.70
C LEU A 14 -20.85 -67.43 1.54
N GLN A 15 -19.55 -67.02 1.52
CA GLN A 15 -18.68 -66.69 0.35
C GLN A 15 -19.01 -65.50 -0.59
N THR A 16 -18.05 -64.83 -1.29
CA THR A 16 -16.56 -64.99 -1.37
C THR A 16 -15.84 -63.63 -1.61
N GLN A 17 -14.59 -63.51 -1.18
CA GLN A 17 -13.55 -62.64 -1.78
C GLN A 17 -12.28 -63.47 -2.05
N PRO A 18 -11.41 -63.05 -2.99
CA PRO A 18 -9.98 -63.38 -2.98
C PRO A 18 -9.08 -62.13 -2.99
N GLN A 19 -7.81 -62.31 -2.58
CA GLN A 19 -6.73 -61.31 -2.62
C GLN A 19 -5.42 -62.07 -3.06
N LEU A 20 -4.15 -61.83 -2.70
CA LEU A 20 -3.47 -60.96 -1.72
C LEU A 20 -1.94 -60.96 -2.01
N ARG A 21 -1.25 -59.80 -2.08
CA ARG A 21 0.24 -59.65 -2.08
C ARG A 21 1.01 -60.32 -3.27
N LEU A 22 2.33 -60.16 -3.51
CA LEU A 22 3.42 -59.25 -3.10
C LEU A 22 4.52 -59.29 -4.20
N GLN A 23 5.39 -58.27 -4.30
CA GLN A 23 6.88 -58.35 -4.19
C GLN A 23 7.56 -57.09 -4.76
N ALA A 24 8.82 -56.86 -4.35
CA ALA A 24 9.72 -55.85 -4.90
C ALA A 24 11.16 -56.41 -4.89
N ASN A 25 11.99 -56.00 -5.87
CA ASN A 25 13.44 -56.22 -5.84
C ASN A 25 14.16 -55.14 -6.66
N GLN A 26 15.47 -54.94 -6.43
CA GLN A 26 16.28 -53.89 -7.07
C GLN A 26 17.17 -54.43 -8.22
N GLY A 27 17.55 -53.53 -9.14
CA GLY A 27 18.52 -53.74 -10.21
C GLY A 27 18.98 -52.40 -10.78
N HIS A 28 20.23 -52.28 -11.25
CA HIS A 28 20.92 -50.98 -11.43
C HIS A 28 21.59 -50.84 -12.82
N PHE A 29 21.74 -49.58 -13.31
CA PHE A 29 22.51 -49.13 -14.50
C PHE A 29 22.12 -49.74 -15.87
N GLN A 30 21.70 -48.99 -16.90
CA GLN A 30 22.46 -47.96 -17.65
C GLN A 30 21.56 -47.09 -18.57
N ASN A 31 22.14 -46.03 -19.15
CA ASN A 31 21.60 -45.19 -20.26
C ASN A 31 22.43 -45.51 -21.56
N PRO A 32 22.18 -45.01 -22.81
CA PRO A 32 21.23 -43.95 -23.22
C PRO A 32 20.50 -44.05 -24.60
N LEU A 33 19.57 -43.09 -24.81
CA LEU A 33 19.23 -42.39 -26.09
C LEU A 33 18.40 -43.05 -27.24
N LYS A 34 17.58 -42.17 -27.87
CA LYS A 34 16.97 -42.20 -29.24
C LYS A 34 15.82 -43.18 -29.58
N LYS A 35 14.58 -42.64 -29.56
CA LYS A 35 13.55 -42.60 -30.66
C LYS A 35 12.24 -42.01 -30.10
N SER A 36 11.89 -40.75 -30.36
CA SER A 36 11.35 -40.13 -31.60
C SER A 36 9.81 -40.08 -31.63
N ASN A 37 9.26 -38.86 -31.71
CA ASN A 37 7.83 -38.48 -31.75
C ASN A 37 6.87 -39.45 -32.47
N GLN A 38 5.70 -39.71 -31.86
CA GLN A 38 4.39 -39.38 -32.44
C GLN A 38 3.30 -39.25 -31.36
N ASN A 39 2.16 -38.67 -31.74
CA ASN A 39 0.87 -38.65 -31.01
C ASN A 39 0.80 -37.92 -29.65
N LEU A 40 0.55 -36.61 -29.70
CA LEU A 40 -0.23 -35.92 -28.67
C LEU A 40 -1.12 -34.82 -29.27
N SER A 41 -2.15 -35.22 -30.03
CA SER A 41 -3.18 -34.30 -30.54
C SER A 41 -4.57 -34.95 -30.51
N THR A 42 -5.27 -34.80 -29.38
CA THR A 42 -6.72 -34.99 -29.24
C THR A 42 -7.16 -34.50 -27.85
N ARG A 43 -8.39 -33.97 -27.72
CA ARG A 43 -9.08 -33.46 -26.49
C ARG A 43 -8.90 -31.98 -26.10
N ILE A 44 -9.28 -31.03 -26.97
CA ILE A 44 -10.00 -29.81 -26.53
C ILE A 44 -11.11 -29.49 -27.54
N SER A 45 -12.32 -30.04 -27.37
CA SER A 45 -13.45 -29.77 -28.29
C SER A 45 -14.83 -30.19 -27.74
N SER A 46 -15.26 -29.70 -26.57
CA SER A 46 -16.65 -29.90 -26.07
C SER A 46 -17.05 -29.01 -24.87
N ALA A 47 -17.05 -27.68 -25.01
CA ALA A 47 -17.63 -26.76 -24.01
C ALA A 47 -17.93 -25.32 -24.55
N ALA A 48 -18.48 -25.16 -25.76
CA ALA A 48 -18.72 -23.82 -26.34
C ALA A 48 -19.91 -23.75 -27.31
N SER A 49 -21.14 -23.57 -26.81
CA SER A 49 -22.30 -23.26 -27.66
C SER A 49 -23.50 -22.61 -26.92
N LYS A 50 -23.43 -21.28 -26.69
CA LYS A 50 -24.54 -20.30 -26.87
C LYS A 50 -24.15 -18.88 -26.44
N SER A 51 -23.97 -17.98 -27.42
CA SER A 51 -23.99 -16.49 -27.41
C SER A 51 -23.22 -15.69 -26.33
N ALA A 52 -22.60 -14.54 -26.63
CA ALA A 52 -22.51 -13.81 -27.90
C ALA A 52 -21.16 -13.08 -28.09
N LYS A 53 -20.76 -12.96 -29.37
CA LYS A 53 -19.74 -12.08 -29.98
C LYS A 53 -18.72 -11.39 -29.05
N SER A 54 -17.50 -11.93 -29.04
CA SER A 54 -16.26 -11.16 -28.84
C SER A 54 -15.42 -11.20 -30.11
N THR A 55 -14.71 -10.11 -30.42
CA THR A 55 -13.81 -10.01 -31.60
C THR A 55 -12.61 -10.95 -31.46
N LYS A 56 -12.14 -11.52 -32.58
CA LYS A 56 -11.03 -12.48 -32.59
C LYS A 56 -9.67 -11.79 -32.44
N GLY A 57 -9.08 -11.80 -31.24
CA GLY A 57 -7.63 -11.64 -31.06
C GLY A 57 -6.89 -12.90 -31.52
N ASN A 58 -5.89 -12.76 -32.39
CA ASN A 58 -5.20 -13.89 -33.02
C ASN A 58 -3.87 -14.21 -32.31
N PHE A 59 -3.90 -15.09 -31.31
CA PHE A 59 -2.71 -15.46 -30.54
C PHE A 59 -1.86 -16.51 -31.28
N GLN A 60 -0.66 -16.12 -31.73
CA GLN A 60 0.38 -17.07 -32.13
C GLN A 60 1.35 -17.34 -30.97
N PHE A 61 1.60 -18.62 -30.67
CA PHE A 61 2.61 -19.05 -29.72
C PHE A 61 3.91 -19.42 -30.45
N LEU A 62 4.86 -18.49 -30.56
CA LEU A 62 6.22 -18.82 -31.04
C LEU A 62 7.02 -19.47 -29.91
N ARG A 63 7.36 -20.76 -30.08
CA ARG A 63 8.27 -21.49 -29.20
C ARG A 63 9.71 -21.34 -29.69
N LEU A 64 10.48 -20.41 -29.13
CA LEU A 64 11.92 -20.37 -29.34
C LEU A 64 12.65 -21.47 -28.56
N GLY A 65 13.82 -21.87 -29.05
CA GLY A 65 14.50 -23.10 -28.67
C GLY A 65 15.48 -22.96 -27.50
N ASN A 66 15.02 -23.32 -26.31
CA ASN A 66 15.75 -23.95 -25.20
C ASN A 66 17.31 -23.93 -25.22
N SER A 67 17.90 -22.99 -24.48
CA SER A 67 19.12 -23.20 -23.69
C SER A 67 18.89 -22.61 -22.29
N GLY A 68 19.43 -23.24 -21.24
CA GLY A 68 18.82 -23.15 -19.91
C GLY A 68 19.45 -22.16 -18.92
N SER A 69 18.69 -21.14 -18.53
CA SER A 69 18.74 -20.49 -17.19
C SER A 69 17.55 -19.54 -17.03
N SER A 70 17.03 -19.41 -15.80
CA SER A 70 15.87 -18.60 -15.35
C SER A 70 14.58 -18.61 -16.18
N LEU A 71 13.44 -18.86 -15.52
CA LEU A 71 12.10 -18.72 -16.13
C LEU A 71 11.54 -17.29 -15.99
N ASP A 72 12.41 -16.29 -16.24
CA ASP A 72 12.06 -14.87 -16.24
C ASP A 72 11.08 -14.57 -17.39
N THR A 73 9.79 -14.53 -17.06
CA THR A 73 8.72 -14.26 -18.04
C THR A 73 8.60 -12.75 -18.27
N GLN A 74 9.63 -12.14 -18.87
CA GLN A 74 9.60 -10.74 -19.28
C GLN A 74 8.61 -10.53 -20.43
N ILE A 75 7.40 -10.07 -20.10
CA ILE A 75 6.45 -9.55 -21.10
C ILE A 75 6.92 -8.16 -21.52
N GLN A 76 7.85 -8.10 -22.49
CA GLN A 76 8.22 -6.84 -23.13
C GLN A 76 7.08 -6.39 -24.06
N SER A 77 6.41 -5.31 -23.67
CA SER A 77 5.26 -4.74 -24.39
C SER A 77 5.71 -3.99 -25.65
N LEU A 78 5.94 -4.72 -26.74
CA LEU A 78 6.08 -4.11 -28.06
C LEU A 78 4.71 -3.58 -28.54
N ASN A 79 4.69 -2.30 -28.94
CA ASN A 79 3.54 -1.55 -29.47
C ASN A 79 2.41 -1.21 -28.49
N GLY A 80 2.64 -0.20 -27.64
CA GLY A 80 1.73 0.97 -27.59
C GLY A 80 0.27 0.76 -27.16
N SER A 81 -0.04 -0.23 -26.32
CA SER A 81 -1.37 -0.33 -25.69
C SER A 81 -1.27 -0.95 -24.30
N SER A 82 -1.51 -0.15 -23.26
CA SER A 82 -1.51 -0.57 -21.86
C SER A 82 -2.68 -1.48 -21.53
N ASN A 83 -2.47 -2.41 -20.58
CA ASN A 83 -3.51 -3.33 -20.10
C ASN A 83 -4.55 -2.62 -19.23
N PHE A 84 -5.56 -2.00 -19.85
CA PHE A 84 -6.60 -1.23 -19.18
C PHE A 84 -7.61 -2.08 -18.40
N ILE A 85 -7.27 -2.48 -17.17
CA ILE A 85 -8.20 -3.01 -16.15
C ILE A 85 -7.89 -2.35 -14.78
N LYS A 86 -7.67 -1.02 -14.72
CA LYS A 86 -7.29 -0.31 -13.47
C LYS A 86 -7.83 1.12 -13.28
N ASN A 87 -8.95 1.52 -13.88
CA ASN A 87 -9.62 2.79 -13.52
C ASN A 87 -11.02 2.58 -12.92
N THR A 88 -11.04 2.48 -11.59
CA THR A 88 -12.23 2.30 -10.74
C THR A 88 -11.98 2.90 -9.36
N LEU A 89 -13.03 3.07 -8.54
CA LEU A 89 -12.91 3.46 -7.11
C LEU A 89 -11.97 2.55 -6.29
N ASN A 90 -11.82 1.28 -6.68
CA ASN A 90 -10.97 0.31 -5.97
C ASN A 90 -9.49 0.36 -6.41
N SER A 91 -9.19 1.07 -7.50
CA SER A 91 -7.83 1.22 -8.07
C SER A 91 -7.39 2.68 -8.18
N ALA A 92 -8.16 3.59 -7.59
CA ALA A 92 -7.94 5.03 -7.64
C ALA A 92 -6.58 5.45 -7.09
N HIS A 93 -5.93 6.40 -7.75
CA HIS A 93 -4.66 6.98 -7.33
C HIS A 93 -4.79 7.63 -5.94
N ASN A 94 -3.96 7.23 -4.97
CA ASN A 94 -4.02 7.73 -3.61
C ASN A 94 -3.31 9.08 -3.46
N ILE A 95 -4.04 10.13 -3.11
CA ILE A 95 -3.53 11.49 -2.79
C ILE A 95 -3.18 11.60 -1.29
N GLY A 96 -3.55 10.61 -0.48
CA GLY A 96 -3.30 10.57 0.96
C GLY A 96 -4.21 11.49 1.78
N ASP A 97 -3.66 12.07 2.84
CA ASP A 97 -4.33 13.13 3.61
C ASP A 97 -4.26 14.46 2.84
N PHE A 98 -5.43 15.03 2.59
CA PHE A 98 -5.58 16.32 1.92
C PHE A 98 -5.98 17.42 2.92
N SER A 99 -5.69 17.25 4.20
CA SER A 99 -6.09 18.20 5.25
C SER A 99 -5.19 19.43 5.31
N GLY A 100 -5.75 20.53 5.80
CA GLY A 100 -5.03 21.78 6.02
C GLY A 100 -4.94 22.67 4.79
N LYS A 101 -3.83 23.40 4.71
CA LYS A 101 -3.47 24.22 3.55
C LYS A 101 -2.52 23.41 2.68
N THR A 102 -3.04 22.87 1.58
CA THR A 102 -2.34 21.89 0.75
C THR A 102 -2.75 21.99 -0.71
N SER A 103 -1.84 21.61 -1.60
CA SER A 103 -2.10 21.45 -3.04
C SER A 103 -1.64 20.08 -3.54
N TYR A 104 -2.27 19.66 -4.63
CA TYR A 104 -1.91 18.49 -5.43
C TYR A 104 -2.13 18.85 -6.90
N GLY A 105 -1.19 18.45 -7.76
CA GLY A 105 -1.27 18.60 -9.21
C GLY A 105 -0.87 17.30 -9.91
N TRP A 106 -1.72 16.83 -10.82
CA TRP A 106 -1.52 15.68 -11.71
C TRP A 106 -1.80 16.09 -13.15
N SER A 107 -1.26 15.38 -14.15
CA SER A 107 -1.62 15.58 -15.56
C SER A 107 -1.58 14.29 -16.36
N ASP A 108 -2.62 14.05 -17.17
CA ASP A 108 -2.77 12.84 -17.98
C ASP A 108 -3.60 13.04 -19.26
N ALA A 109 -3.76 11.94 -20.02
CA ALA A 109 -4.59 11.85 -21.21
C ALA A 109 -5.63 10.73 -21.12
N LEU A 110 -6.91 11.09 -21.26
CA LEU A 110 -8.05 10.17 -21.37
C LEU A 110 -8.40 9.94 -22.85
N ASN A 111 -8.88 8.74 -23.16
CA ASN A 111 -9.31 8.34 -24.50
C ASN A 111 -10.37 7.24 -24.42
N SER A 112 -10.97 6.84 -25.54
CA SER A 112 -12.05 5.82 -25.57
C SER A 112 -11.68 4.43 -25.00
N ASN A 113 -10.40 4.10 -24.83
CA ASN A 113 -9.94 2.88 -24.15
C ASN A 113 -9.59 3.09 -22.66
N ASN A 114 -9.42 4.34 -22.22
CA ASN A 114 -9.25 4.75 -20.83
C ASN A 114 -10.10 6.02 -20.58
N PRO A 115 -11.42 5.88 -20.43
CA PRO A 115 -12.35 7.02 -20.45
C PRO A 115 -12.52 7.71 -19.10
N ASP A 116 -11.94 7.14 -18.03
CA ASP A 116 -12.04 7.58 -16.65
C ASP A 116 -10.66 7.52 -15.98
N ASP A 117 -10.33 8.50 -15.15
CA ASP A 117 -9.30 8.42 -14.11
C ASP A 117 -9.94 8.66 -12.74
N PHE A 118 -9.57 7.84 -11.74
CA PHE A 118 -10.05 7.97 -10.37
C PHE A 118 -8.92 8.33 -9.40
N PHE A 119 -9.19 9.26 -8.49
CA PHE A 119 -8.30 9.67 -7.40
C PHE A 119 -9.02 9.49 -6.05
N LYS A 120 -8.29 9.09 -5.01
CA LYS A 120 -8.77 8.91 -3.63
C LYS A 120 -8.04 9.89 -2.72
N PHE A 121 -8.76 10.58 -1.83
CA PHE A 121 -8.17 11.38 -0.78
C PHE A 121 -8.92 11.23 0.55
N SER A 122 -8.24 11.53 1.65
CA SER A 122 -8.81 11.54 2.99
C SER A 122 -8.76 12.95 3.59
N LEU A 123 -9.68 13.22 4.51
CA LEU A 123 -9.71 14.44 5.31
C LEU A 123 -9.79 14.06 6.80
N SER A 124 -8.76 14.39 7.57
CA SER A 124 -8.77 14.28 9.04
C SER A 124 -9.76 15.26 9.69
N ASN A 125 -9.95 16.43 9.08
CA ASN A 125 -10.85 17.49 9.56
C ASN A 125 -11.75 18.01 8.42
N GLY A 126 -12.94 18.52 8.77
CA GLY A 126 -13.83 19.15 7.81
C GLY A 126 -13.26 20.46 7.25
N GLN A 127 -13.28 20.63 5.93
CA GLN A 127 -12.69 21.78 5.25
C GLN A 127 -13.27 22.02 3.86
N ARG A 128 -12.99 23.19 3.28
CA ARG A 128 -13.25 23.45 1.85
C ARG A 128 -12.14 22.84 0.98
N VAL A 129 -12.57 22.07 -0.01
CA VAL A 129 -11.75 21.53 -1.10
C VAL A 129 -12.20 22.16 -2.41
N ALA A 130 -11.25 22.69 -3.17
CA ALA A 130 -11.43 23.14 -4.54
C ALA A 130 -10.68 22.22 -5.51
N LEU A 131 -11.27 21.97 -6.67
CA LEU A 131 -10.78 21.12 -7.76
C LEU A 131 -10.93 21.89 -9.08
N SER A 132 -9.92 21.87 -9.96
CA SER A 132 -10.01 22.37 -11.34
C SER A 132 -9.35 21.41 -12.33
N LEU A 133 -9.88 21.37 -13.56
CA LEU A 133 -9.18 20.85 -14.73
C LEU A 133 -8.64 22.04 -15.51
N ASP A 134 -7.33 22.23 -15.44
CA ASP A 134 -6.58 23.24 -16.19
C ASP A 134 -5.87 22.57 -17.38
N ASN A 135 -5.34 23.36 -18.32
CA ASN A 135 -4.73 22.88 -19.59
C ASN A 135 -5.63 22.00 -20.49
N LEU A 136 -6.93 21.88 -20.16
CA LEU A 136 -7.87 20.96 -20.79
C LEU A 136 -7.95 21.13 -22.32
N GLN A 137 -7.49 20.12 -23.05
CA GLN A 137 -7.78 19.95 -24.48
C GLN A 137 -8.92 18.94 -24.63
N GLY A 138 -9.84 19.17 -25.56
CA GLY A 138 -11.04 18.35 -25.71
C GLY A 138 -12.13 18.72 -24.68
N SER A 139 -12.78 17.73 -24.07
CA SER A 139 -13.84 17.97 -23.06
C SER A 139 -13.90 16.84 -22.04
N ALA A 140 -13.90 17.19 -20.75
CA ALA A 140 -13.93 16.22 -19.65
C ALA A 140 -14.95 16.63 -18.58
N ASN A 141 -15.62 15.65 -17.98
CA ASN A 141 -16.39 15.86 -16.75
C ASN A 141 -15.47 15.70 -15.54
N LEU A 142 -15.65 16.57 -14.54
CA LEU A 142 -15.04 16.44 -13.22
C LEU A 142 -16.14 16.16 -12.19
N ARG A 143 -15.98 15.11 -11.38
CA ARG A 143 -16.97 14.70 -10.36
C ARG A 143 -16.29 14.44 -9.02
N LEU A 144 -16.95 14.84 -7.94
CA LEU A 144 -16.55 14.63 -6.55
C LEU A 144 -17.55 13.66 -5.91
N LEU A 145 -17.03 12.56 -5.36
CA LEU A 145 -17.80 11.40 -4.90
C LEU A 145 -17.48 11.08 -3.43
N LYS A 146 -18.43 10.42 -2.74
CA LYS A 146 -18.23 9.81 -1.41
C LYS A 146 -17.42 8.51 -1.52
N ALA A 147 -16.96 7.99 -0.38
CA ALA A 147 -16.31 6.68 -0.28
C ALA A 147 -17.06 5.52 -0.96
N ASN A 148 -18.39 5.53 -0.95
CA ASN A 148 -19.25 4.54 -1.60
C ASN A 148 -19.58 4.86 -3.08
N GLY A 149 -18.82 5.73 -3.74
CA GLY A 149 -19.04 6.15 -5.13
C GLY A 149 -20.22 7.10 -5.38
N THR A 150 -21.05 7.40 -4.37
CA THR A 150 -22.19 8.32 -4.54
C THR A 150 -21.70 9.73 -4.86
N GLN A 151 -22.20 10.34 -5.95
CA GLN A 151 -21.86 11.71 -6.30
C GLN A 151 -22.25 12.71 -5.21
N ILE A 152 -21.31 13.59 -4.86
CA ILE A 152 -21.53 14.79 -4.04
C ILE A 152 -21.80 15.98 -4.97
N LYS A 153 -20.98 16.14 -6.01
CA LYS A 153 -21.03 17.27 -6.95
C LYS A 153 -20.39 16.90 -8.29
N GLN A 154 -20.87 17.49 -9.37
CA GLN A 154 -20.22 17.52 -10.68
C GLN A 154 -19.81 18.97 -10.98
N SER A 155 -18.82 19.18 -11.84
CA SER A 155 -18.35 20.50 -12.20
C SER A 155 -19.39 21.28 -13.02
N VAL A 156 -19.30 22.61 -12.94
CA VAL A 156 -19.91 23.54 -13.90
C VAL A 156 -18.75 24.17 -14.64
N GLY A 157 -18.64 23.91 -15.95
CA GLY A 157 -17.36 24.00 -16.65
C GLY A 157 -16.32 23.06 -16.00
N SER A 158 -15.09 23.55 -15.84
CA SER A 158 -13.94 22.74 -15.43
C SER A 158 -13.65 22.70 -13.93
N SER A 159 -14.54 23.16 -13.03
CA SER A 159 -14.22 23.27 -11.60
C SER A 159 -15.31 22.84 -10.61
N ILE A 160 -14.88 22.44 -9.41
CA ILE A 160 -15.72 22.15 -8.23
C ILE A 160 -15.14 22.90 -7.02
N SER A 161 -16.01 23.48 -6.20
CA SER A 161 -15.69 23.90 -4.84
C SER A 161 -16.76 23.39 -3.88
N SER A 162 -16.34 22.75 -2.79
CA SER A 162 -17.22 22.08 -1.82
C SER A 162 -16.64 22.14 -0.40
N SER A 163 -17.48 22.40 0.60
CA SER A 163 -17.14 22.15 2.01
C SER A 163 -17.46 20.70 2.35
N LEU A 164 -16.44 19.95 2.74
CA LEU A 164 -16.51 18.54 3.11
C LEU A 164 -16.33 18.37 4.63
N ARG A 165 -16.76 17.23 5.16
CA ARG A 165 -16.46 16.81 6.53
C ARG A 165 -15.17 15.98 6.53
N SER A 166 -14.75 15.48 7.69
CA SER A 166 -13.73 14.44 7.76
C SER A 166 -14.25 13.13 7.14
N GLY A 167 -13.34 12.32 6.57
CA GLY A 167 -13.66 11.06 5.90
C GLY A 167 -12.95 10.89 4.56
N THR A 168 -13.25 9.80 3.85
CA THR A 168 -12.69 9.48 2.52
C THR A 168 -13.59 9.97 1.38
N TYR A 169 -12.94 10.53 0.36
CA TYR A 169 -13.57 11.09 -0.82
C TYR A 169 -12.82 10.66 -2.09
N TYR A 170 -13.53 10.72 -3.22
CA TYR A 170 -12.97 10.38 -4.52
C TYR A 170 -13.21 11.49 -5.53
N VAL A 171 -12.27 11.67 -6.45
CA VAL A 171 -12.43 12.50 -7.66
C VAL A 171 -12.46 11.55 -8.85
N GLN A 172 -13.38 11.79 -9.79
CA GLN A 172 -13.42 11.15 -11.10
C GLN A 172 -13.23 12.24 -12.15
N VAL A 173 -12.29 12.03 -13.06
CA VAL A 173 -12.14 12.80 -14.31
C VAL A 173 -12.53 11.85 -15.44
N SER A 174 -13.43 12.25 -16.35
CA SER A 174 -13.91 11.34 -17.41
C SER A 174 -14.02 12.03 -18.77
N SER A 175 -13.47 11.43 -19.82
CA SER A 175 -13.56 11.88 -21.21
C SER A 175 -13.27 10.75 -22.20
N ASN A 176 -13.87 10.81 -23.39
CA ASN A 176 -13.54 9.90 -24.50
C ASN A 176 -12.32 10.35 -25.32
N ASP A 177 -11.87 11.61 -25.18
CA ASP A 177 -10.69 12.20 -25.82
C ASP A 177 -10.38 13.56 -25.15
N ALA A 178 -9.40 13.59 -24.24
CA ALA A 178 -8.95 14.82 -23.59
C ALA A 178 -7.58 14.68 -22.92
N THR A 179 -6.76 15.74 -22.97
CA THR A 179 -5.63 15.91 -22.04
C THR A 179 -6.00 16.92 -20.96
N TYR A 180 -5.54 16.71 -19.72
CA TYR A 180 -5.92 17.56 -18.59
C TYR A 180 -4.82 17.67 -17.53
N SER A 181 -4.83 18.78 -16.79
CA SER A 181 -4.13 18.94 -15.51
C SER A 181 -5.14 19.05 -14.37
N LEU A 182 -5.24 18.04 -13.50
CA LEU A 182 -6.08 18.10 -12.30
C LEU A 182 -5.31 18.84 -11.20
N ASN A 183 -5.84 20.01 -10.82
CA ASN A 183 -5.34 20.79 -9.70
C ASN A 183 -6.34 20.73 -8.53
N MET A 184 -5.82 20.47 -7.33
CA MET A 184 -6.60 20.43 -6.09
C MET A 184 -6.02 21.38 -5.06
N LYS A 185 -6.88 22.09 -4.31
CA LYS A 185 -6.48 23.03 -3.24
C LYS A 185 -7.36 22.87 -2.00
N GLY A 186 -6.73 22.56 -0.87
CA GLY A 186 -7.33 22.51 0.47
C GLY A 186 -7.04 23.79 1.25
N THR A 187 -8.02 24.29 2.02
CA THR A 187 -7.86 25.52 2.83
C THR A 187 -8.31 25.37 4.28
N GLY A 188 -8.19 24.17 4.86
CA GLY A 188 -8.63 23.87 6.23
C GLY A 188 -7.53 23.97 7.30
N GLN A 189 -7.76 23.25 8.39
CA GLN A 189 -6.76 22.88 9.39
C GLN A 189 -6.35 21.42 9.18
N ALA A 190 -5.07 21.11 9.43
CA ALA A 190 -4.54 19.76 9.47
C ALA A 190 -4.29 19.34 10.92
N ASN A 191 -4.23 18.03 11.15
CA ASN A 191 -3.53 17.48 12.30
C ASN A 191 -1.99 17.61 12.11
N ASP A 192 -1.24 17.26 13.15
CA ASP A 192 0.20 16.93 13.13
C ASP A 192 0.59 16.07 11.90
N ALA A 193 1.82 16.13 11.38
CA ALA A 193 2.28 15.10 10.43
C ALA A 193 2.79 13.84 11.13
N GLY A 194 3.09 13.92 12.43
CA GLY A 194 3.47 12.77 13.25
C GLY A 194 4.98 12.69 13.43
N ASN A 195 5.40 12.63 14.69
CA ASN A 195 6.80 12.71 15.12
C ASN A 195 7.66 11.44 14.85
N ALA A 196 7.20 10.50 14.03
CA ALA A 196 7.90 9.25 13.67
C ALA A 196 7.30 8.57 12.44
N THR A 197 8.07 7.73 11.73
CA THR A 197 7.63 6.93 10.56
C THR A 197 6.34 6.13 10.81
N ARG A 198 6.20 5.51 12.00
CA ARG A 198 5.00 4.76 12.43
C ARG A 198 3.72 5.59 12.57
N SER A 199 3.83 6.91 12.57
CA SER A 199 2.75 7.88 12.75
C SER A 199 2.73 8.92 11.63
N ALA A 200 3.56 8.74 10.61
CA ALA A 200 3.78 9.70 9.54
C ALA A 200 2.51 9.91 8.71
N LEU A 201 2.30 11.15 8.26
CA LEU A 201 1.20 11.52 7.40
C LEU A 201 1.31 10.79 6.07
N ASP A 202 0.24 10.12 5.64
CA ASP A 202 0.17 9.63 4.26
C ASP A 202 0.10 10.83 3.30
N ALA A 203 1.19 11.11 2.60
CA ALA A 203 1.25 12.10 1.53
C ALA A 203 0.71 11.57 0.20
N GLY A 204 0.42 10.26 0.14
CA GLY A 204 -0.11 9.55 -1.02
C GLY A 204 0.96 8.88 -1.88
N ASN A 205 0.54 8.47 -3.07
CA ASN A 205 1.43 8.08 -4.15
C ASN A 205 1.94 9.35 -4.85
N LEU A 206 3.26 9.48 -4.97
CA LEU A 206 3.91 10.63 -5.60
C LEU A 206 4.69 10.18 -6.83
N THR A 207 4.06 9.41 -7.73
CA THR A 207 4.56 9.27 -9.10
C THR A 207 3.91 10.38 -9.94
N ARG A 208 4.65 11.03 -10.87
CA ARG A 208 4.13 12.07 -11.79
C ARG A 208 3.35 13.24 -11.12
N THR A 209 3.67 13.57 -9.87
CA THR A 209 2.86 14.43 -8.99
C THR A 209 3.63 15.66 -8.52
N ASN A 210 2.94 16.80 -8.44
CA ASN A 210 3.32 17.97 -7.63
C ASN A 210 2.46 17.97 -6.34
N ARG A 211 3.10 18.09 -5.17
CA ARG A 211 2.44 18.12 -3.86
C ARG A 211 2.96 19.30 -3.04
N THR A 212 2.07 19.96 -2.29
CA THR A 212 2.47 20.97 -1.29
C THR A 212 1.73 20.75 0.02
N PHE A 213 2.45 20.82 1.13
CA PHE A 213 1.88 20.92 2.48
C PHE A 213 2.35 22.21 3.13
N ARG A 214 1.43 22.98 3.74
CA ARG A 214 1.76 24.19 4.51
C ARG A 214 1.26 24.02 5.95
N ARG A 215 2.18 23.66 6.85
CA ARG A 215 1.91 23.27 8.25
C ARG A 215 2.67 24.16 9.23
N ILE A 216 2.72 23.74 10.50
CA ILE A 216 3.39 24.39 11.62
C ILE A 216 4.23 23.33 12.33
N ILE A 217 5.48 23.66 12.67
CA ILE A 217 6.41 22.82 13.45
C ILE A 217 7.08 23.68 14.53
N GLY A 218 7.48 23.10 15.66
CA GLY A 218 8.28 23.75 16.71
C GLY A 218 7.56 23.95 18.04
N GLY A 219 8.33 24.17 19.10
CA GLY A 219 7.83 24.37 20.46
C GLY A 219 7.75 23.09 21.29
N LYS A 220 6.65 22.33 21.12
CA LYS A 220 6.45 21.00 21.76
C LYS A 220 6.44 19.85 20.75
N ASP A 221 6.00 20.13 19.54
CA ASP A 221 6.29 19.32 18.38
C ASP A 221 7.62 19.79 17.80
N SER A 222 8.52 18.86 17.46
CA SER A 222 9.83 19.15 16.91
C SER A 222 10.16 18.34 15.66
N VAL A 223 9.25 17.46 15.22
CA VAL A 223 9.45 16.54 14.10
C VAL A 223 8.13 16.31 13.36
N ASP A 224 8.06 16.72 12.10
CA ASP A 224 6.97 16.32 11.20
C ASP A 224 7.49 15.23 10.25
N VAL A 225 6.82 14.08 10.15
CA VAL A 225 7.17 13.01 9.20
C VAL A 225 6.05 12.74 8.21
N TYR A 226 6.38 12.69 6.93
CA TYR A 226 5.50 12.32 5.84
C TYR A 226 5.91 10.96 5.29
N ARG A 227 4.95 10.15 4.87
CA ARG A 227 5.13 8.89 4.14
C ARG A 227 4.63 9.07 2.71
N PHE A 228 5.39 8.62 1.71
CA PHE A 228 4.92 8.58 0.33
C PHE A 228 5.28 7.26 -0.36
N ASP A 229 4.53 6.93 -1.40
CA ASP A 229 4.79 5.77 -2.27
C ASP A 229 5.18 6.20 -3.68
N LEU A 230 6.09 5.45 -4.30
CA LEU A 230 6.40 5.53 -5.73
C LEU A 230 5.96 4.24 -6.42
N SER A 231 5.11 4.36 -7.44
CA SER A 231 4.74 3.25 -8.33
C SER A 231 5.78 2.96 -9.41
N GLU A 232 6.56 3.98 -9.78
CA GLU A 232 7.53 3.95 -10.87
C GLU A 232 8.83 4.66 -10.47
N LYS A 233 9.94 4.31 -11.12
CA LYS A 233 11.25 4.94 -10.88
C LYS A 233 11.18 6.43 -11.22
N SER A 234 11.39 7.29 -10.23
CA SER A 234 11.12 8.73 -10.31
C SER A 234 12.33 9.55 -9.87
N ASN A 235 12.57 10.67 -10.53
CA ASN A 235 13.32 11.78 -9.94
C ASN A 235 12.40 12.44 -8.91
N VAL A 236 12.85 12.55 -7.67
CA VAL A 236 12.13 13.17 -6.57
C VAL A 236 12.88 14.44 -6.16
N GLU A 237 12.16 15.56 -6.17
CA GLU A 237 12.62 16.88 -5.77
C GLU A 237 11.80 17.31 -4.55
N LEU A 238 12.48 17.45 -3.41
CA LEU A 238 11.91 17.93 -2.16
C LEU A 238 12.44 19.33 -1.88
N ALA A 239 11.58 20.25 -1.48
CA ALA A 239 11.97 21.59 -1.04
C ALA A 239 11.21 22.00 0.23
N LEU A 240 11.95 22.48 1.23
CA LEU A 240 11.41 23.05 2.47
C LEU A 240 11.66 24.56 2.47
N GLY A 241 10.62 25.35 2.71
CA GLY A 241 10.73 26.81 2.72
C GLY A 241 9.66 27.49 3.55
N SER A 242 9.57 28.82 3.41
CA SER A 242 8.75 29.70 4.28
C SER A 242 9.15 29.66 5.76
N LEU A 243 10.36 29.18 6.07
CA LEU A 243 10.89 29.04 7.44
C LEU A 243 11.08 30.40 8.11
N LYS A 244 11.07 30.38 9.46
CA LYS A 244 11.39 31.54 10.31
C LYS A 244 12.51 31.30 11.32
N ASN A 245 12.72 30.04 11.65
CA ASN A 245 13.85 29.52 12.41
C ASN A 245 14.42 28.33 11.64
N ASP A 246 15.50 27.79 12.17
CA ASP A 246 16.20 26.61 11.66
C ASP A 246 15.32 25.34 11.63
N ALA A 247 15.40 24.57 10.54
CA ALA A 247 14.82 23.23 10.43
C ALA A 247 15.39 22.44 9.24
N SER A 248 15.90 21.24 9.51
CA SER A 248 16.45 20.33 8.49
C SER A 248 15.40 19.47 7.80
N LEU A 249 15.77 18.99 6.61
CA LEU A 249 14.98 18.13 5.74
C LEU A 249 15.74 16.81 5.51
N GLN A 250 15.11 15.68 5.78
CA GLN A 250 15.67 14.34 5.60
C GLN A 250 14.78 13.49 4.69
N LEU A 251 15.41 12.76 3.78
CA LEU A 251 14.77 11.72 2.97
C LEU A 251 15.17 10.35 3.54
N LEU A 252 14.19 9.49 3.85
CA LEU A 252 14.39 8.18 4.47
C LEU A 252 13.83 7.04 3.60
N ASP A 253 14.44 5.86 3.71
CA ASP A 253 13.97 4.62 3.08
C ASP A 253 12.71 4.04 3.78
N GLY A 254 12.11 3.02 3.18
CA GLY A 254 10.93 2.33 3.73
C GLY A 254 11.12 1.65 5.09
N ARG A 255 12.37 1.59 5.62
CA ARG A 255 12.71 1.08 6.96
C ARG A 255 13.01 2.22 7.95
N GLY A 256 13.16 3.45 7.48
CA GLY A 256 13.51 4.64 8.27
C GLY A 256 15.00 4.98 8.30
N ASN A 257 15.84 4.37 7.45
CA ASN A 257 17.25 4.74 7.30
C ASN A 257 17.38 6.01 6.43
N GLU A 258 18.36 6.85 6.69
CA GLU A 258 18.60 8.06 5.90
C GLU A 258 19.16 7.75 4.49
N ILE A 259 18.66 8.48 3.49
CA ILE A 259 19.07 8.45 2.08
C ILE A 259 19.75 9.78 1.68
N ASP A 260 19.28 10.89 2.24
CA ASP A 260 19.81 12.25 2.12
C ASP A 260 19.39 13.13 3.29
N LEU A 261 20.19 14.16 3.53
CA LEU A 261 19.98 15.24 4.50
C LEU A 261 20.28 16.57 3.81
N SER A 262 19.47 17.59 4.10
CA SER A 262 19.73 19.00 3.85
C SER A 262 19.51 19.73 5.18
N ASP A 263 20.53 20.45 5.64
CA ASP A 263 20.68 21.00 6.99
C ASP A 263 21.45 22.33 6.88
N SER A 264 20.74 23.41 6.51
CA SER A 264 21.33 24.68 6.10
C SER A 264 21.07 25.76 7.16
N ASP A 265 22.13 26.35 7.71
CA ASP A 265 22.06 27.24 8.88
C ASP A 265 20.95 28.32 8.81
N GLY A 266 20.16 28.39 9.89
CA GLY A 266 19.45 29.61 10.30
C GLY A 266 18.00 29.73 9.79
N ASN A 267 17.81 30.08 8.51
CA ASN A 267 16.47 30.17 7.89
C ASN A 267 16.49 30.02 6.35
N ALA A 268 17.53 29.37 5.83
CA ALA A 268 17.60 28.98 4.43
C ALA A 268 16.46 28.02 4.05
N GLY A 269 16.30 27.75 2.76
CA GLY A 269 15.39 26.70 2.28
C GLY A 269 16.17 25.41 2.02
N GLU A 270 15.72 24.30 2.59
CA GLU A 270 16.33 22.99 2.34
C GLU A 270 15.89 22.38 1.02
N SER A 271 16.75 21.60 0.37
CA SER A 271 16.39 20.89 -0.85
C SER A 271 17.10 19.54 -1.01
N ILE A 272 16.37 18.54 -1.49
CA ILE A 272 16.91 17.21 -1.80
C ILE A 272 16.41 16.80 -3.18
N THR A 273 17.33 16.49 -4.09
CA THR A 273 17.01 15.92 -5.41
C THR A 273 17.63 14.54 -5.54
N LYS A 274 16.79 13.49 -5.55
CA LYS A 274 17.24 12.09 -5.55
C LYS A 274 16.44 11.25 -6.54
N GLN A 275 17.12 10.36 -7.26
CA GLN A 275 16.45 9.38 -8.13
C GLN A 275 16.12 8.12 -7.32
N LEU A 276 14.83 7.83 -7.15
CA LEU A 276 14.32 6.75 -6.32
C LEU A 276 13.62 5.65 -7.14
N GLY A 277 13.57 4.45 -6.59
CA GLY A 277 12.91 3.28 -7.18
C GLY A 277 11.43 3.20 -6.82
N VAL A 278 10.80 2.08 -7.18
CA VAL A 278 9.46 1.71 -6.69
C VAL A 278 9.55 1.37 -5.21
N GLY A 279 8.68 1.94 -4.37
CA GLY A 279 8.66 1.66 -2.93
C GLY A 279 8.04 2.75 -2.07
N THR A 280 7.95 2.47 -0.76
CA THR A 280 7.59 3.46 0.27
C THR A 280 8.84 4.19 0.75
N TYR A 281 8.72 5.51 0.93
CA TYR A 281 9.75 6.41 1.44
C TYR A 281 9.14 7.37 2.48
N TYR A 282 9.99 8.06 3.23
CA TYR A 282 9.55 9.10 4.17
C TYR A 282 10.32 10.40 3.97
N VAL A 283 9.66 11.52 4.25
CA VAL A 283 10.30 12.84 4.41
C VAL A 283 10.15 13.24 5.87
N LYS A 284 11.26 13.51 6.56
CA LYS A 284 11.28 14.01 7.94
C LYS A 284 11.76 15.45 7.94
N ILE A 285 11.01 16.34 8.59
CA ILE A 285 11.45 17.67 8.97
C ILE A 285 11.76 17.63 10.47
N ALA A 286 12.85 18.26 10.90
CA ALA A 286 13.17 18.40 12.32
C ALA A 286 13.59 19.83 12.66
N THR A 287 13.29 20.31 13.86
CA THR A 287 13.71 21.64 14.33
C THR A 287 14.10 21.61 15.81
N ALA A 288 15.17 22.33 16.17
CA ALA A 288 15.50 22.62 17.57
C ALA A 288 14.68 23.79 18.15
N SER A 289 13.86 24.48 17.33
CA SER A 289 13.18 25.70 17.74
C SER A 289 12.12 25.47 18.81
N ARG A 290 12.25 26.20 19.92
CA ARG A 290 11.25 26.27 20.99
C ARG A 290 10.05 27.17 20.65
N SER A 291 10.00 27.72 19.45
CA SER A 291 8.94 28.60 18.95
C SER A 291 8.32 28.02 17.67
N SER A 292 7.01 27.77 17.70
CA SER A 292 6.27 27.25 16.55
C SER A 292 6.36 28.19 15.35
N MET A 293 6.83 27.70 14.22
CA MET A 293 6.88 28.40 12.94
C MET A 293 6.05 27.70 11.87
N ARG A 294 5.74 28.41 10.78
CA ARG A 294 5.16 27.79 9.58
C ARG A 294 6.28 27.33 8.66
N TYR A 295 5.96 26.34 7.85
CA TYR A 295 6.76 25.94 6.70
C TYR A 295 5.87 25.61 5.50
N ALA A 296 6.49 25.49 4.33
CA ALA A 296 5.94 24.89 3.14
C ALA A 296 6.89 23.75 2.71
N LEU A 297 6.36 22.53 2.64
CA LEU A 297 7.06 21.38 2.07
C LEU A 297 6.46 21.10 0.70
N GLU A 298 7.29 21.19 -0.32
CA GLU A 298 6.96 20.89 -1.71
C GLU A 298 7.64 19.57 -2.09
N MET A 299 6.89 18.67 -2.72
CA MET A 299 7.34 17.36 -3.18
C MET A 299 6.95 17.21 -4.64
N ASN A 300 7.92 17.28 -5.54
CA ASN A 300 7.74 17.23 -6.98
C ASN A 300 8.38 15.96 -7.53
N THR A 301 7.71 15.31 -8.49
CA THR A 301 8.15 14.00 -8.99
C THR A 301 7.97 13.86 -10.50
N GLY A 302 9.08 13.63 -11.19
CA GLY A 302 9.11 13.31 -12.62
C GLY A 302 9.49 11.85 -12.83
N VAL A 303 8.79 11.13 -13.71
CA VAL A 303 9.19 9.77 -14.10
C VAL A 303 10.49 9.81 -14.88
N VAL A 304 11.38 8.85 -14.61
CA VAL A 304 12.63 8.70 -15.35
C VAL A 304 12.33 7.93 -16.64
N SER A 305 12.13 8.65 -17.74
CA SER A 305 12.04 8.05 -19.08
C SER A 305 13.20 7.06 -19.28
N PRO A 306 12.96 5.83 -19.77
CA PRO A 306 14.01 4.86 -20.00
C PRO A 306 15.08 5.40 -20.95
N ALA A 307 16.24 5.76 -20.40
CA ALA A 307 17.36 6.25 -21.19
C ALA A 307 17.86 5.14 -22.12
N ASN A 308 17.80 5.41 -23.43
CA ASN A 308 18.36 4.50 -24.43
C ASN A 308 19.86 4.32 -24.17
N SER A 309 20.25 3.13 -23.73
CA SER A 309 21.62 2.83 -23.31
C SER A 309 22.52 2.59 -24.51
N GLY A 310 22.87 3.66 -25.22
CA GLY A 310 23.69 3.58 -26.43
C GLY A 310 23.77 4.86 -27.26
N SER A 311 24.39 5.92 -26.74
CA SER A 311 24.97 7.02 -27.56
C SER A 311 26.02 7.81 -26.78
N ASN A 312 27.28 7.36 -26.86
CA ASN A 312 28.42 8.22 -26.51
C ASN A 312 28.59 9.26 -27.63
N SER A 313 28.16 10.50 -27.38
CA SER A 313 28.36 11.63 -28.31
C SER A 313 29.25 12.68 -27.66
N SER A 314 30.54 12.37 -27.58
CA SER A 314 31.57 13.39 -27.36
C SER A 314 31.60 14.35 -28.54
N SER A 315 31.14 15.58 -28.35
CA SER A 315 31.29 16.68 -29.31
C SER A 315 32.13 17.80 -28.68
N ASN A 316 33.44 17.76 -28.90
CA ASN A 316 34.38 18.75 -28.40
C ASN A 316 34.79 19.71 -29.52
N ASN A 317 34.14 20.88 -29.57
CA ASN A 317 34.59 22.08 -30.28
C ASN A 317 33.76 23.27 -29.76
N GLY A 318 34.25 24.51 -29.64
CA GLY A 318 35.54 25.04 -30.08
C GLY A 318 35.34 26.19 -31.07
N SER A 319 35.45 27.43 -30.56
CA SER A 319 35.67 28.76 -31.20
C SER A 319 35.22 28.99 -32.67
N ASN A 320 34.70 30.15 -33.06
CA ASN A 320 35.40 31.44 -32.96
C ASN A 320 34.56 32.65 -33.47
N SER A 321 35.03 33.88 -33.15
CA SER A 321 34.80 35.18 -33.82
C SER A 321 33.42 35.85 -33.84
N GLY A 322 33.40 37.15 -33.50
CA GLY A 322 32.22 38.03 -33.63
C GLY A 322 32.33 39.36 -32.86
N SER A 323 33.36 40.18 -33.11
CA SER A 323 33.71 41.36 -32.30
C SER A 323 32.70 42.51 -32.36
N GLY A 324 32.46 43.17 -31.22
CA GLY A 324 31.72 44.44 -31.12
C GLY A 324 31.99 45.16 -29.80
N SER A 325 32.58 46.35 -29.84
CA SER A 325 33.16 47.02 -28.67
C SER A 325 32.19 47.96 -27.94
N SER A 326 32.27 48.01 -26.60
CA SER A 326 32.35 49.30 -25.88
C SER A 326 32.99 49.11 -24.50
N SER A 327 33.59 50.17 -23.96
CA SER A 327 34.33 50.19 -22.70
C SER A 327 33.60 50.98 -21.62
N ASN A 328 33.88 50.67 -20.34
CA ASN A 328 34.40 51.73 -19.47
C ASN A 328 35.29 51.19 -18.34
N ASN A 329 36.04 52.10 -17.71
CA ASN A 329 37.14 51.83 -16.78
C ASN A 329 36.69 51.98 -15.30
N GLY A 330 37.41 51.38 -14.34
CA GLY A 330 36.98 51.32 -12.93
C GLY A 330 37.98 50.71 -11.93
N SER A 331 39.19 51.29 -11.84
CA SER A 331 40.18 51.06 -10.76
C SER A 331 39.61 51.47 -9.37
N SER A 332 40.18 51.14 -8.19
CA SER A 332 41.40 50.42 -7.76
C SER A 332 41.39 50.23 -6.23
N SER A 333 42.29 49.37 -5.70
CA SER A 333 42.81 49.35 -4.29
C SER A 333 41.80 49.11 -3.16
N SER A 334 42.14 48.58 -1.97
CA SER A 334 43.36 47.99 -1.37
C SER A 334 42.92 47.23 -0.08
N GLY A 335 43.63 46.28 0.51
CA GLY A 335 44.94 45.67 0.26
C GLY A 335 45.55 45.14 1.58
N SER A 336 46.54 44.23 1.52
CA SER A 336 47.37 43.76 2.66
C SER A 336 46.70 42.90 3.76
N ASN A 337 47.38 41.97 4.47
CA ASN A 337 48.64 41.23 4.18
C ASN A 337 48.84 40.06 5.18
N SER A 338 49.21 38.86 4.69
CA SER A 338 49.80 37.74 5.48
C SER A 338 48.89 37.10 6.56
N SER A 339 49.21 35.98 7.23
CA SER A 339 50.14 34.84 7.00
C SER A 339 49.68 33.64 7.86
N GLY A 340 50.06 32.41 7.51
CA GLY A 340 49.71 31.23 8.34
C GLY A 340 49.89 29.88 7.63
N SER A 341 51.12 29.36 7.60
CA SER A 341 51.44 28.07 6.95
C SER A 341 51.29 26.88 7.92
N GLY A 342 50.83 25.74 7.42
CA GLY A 342 50.87 24.45 8.15
C GLY A 342 50.11 23.35 7.41
N SER A 343 50.76 22.21 7.13
CA SER A 343 50.17 21.09 6.37
C SER A 343 50.77 19.75 6.80
N SER A 344 50.05 18.66 6.45
CA SER A 344 50.30 17.24 6.84
C SER A 344 50.19 16.92 8.33
N GLY A 345 49.76 15.72 8.76
CA GLY A 345 49.21 14.59 7.99
C GLY A 345 49.81 13.23 8.38
N SER A 346 49.00 12.29 8.87
CA SER A 346 49.33 10.86 9.05
C SER A 346 48.06 10.04 9.31
N SER A 347 48.16 8.70 9.28
CA SER A 347 47.02 7.78 9.23
C SER A 347 47.26 6.50 10.04
N SER A 348 46.38 5.50 9.89
CA SER A 348 46.39 4.13 10.50
C SER A 348 45.99 4.03 12.00
N SER A 349 45.67 2.84 12.53
CA SER A 349 44.56 1.94 12.15
C SER A 349 44.36 0.84 13.22
N SER A 350 43.09 0.55 13.58
CA SER A 350 42.55 -0.73 14.08
C SER A 350 43.37 -1.61 15.06
N THR A 351 42.80 -1.88 16.23
CA THR A 351 42.63 -3.28 16.70
C THR A 351 41.45 -3.42 17.68
N SER A 352 41.06 -4.66 17.96
CA SER A 352 39.86 -5.04 18.70
C SER A 352 40.10 -5.29 20.20
N GLY A 353 39.05 -5.17 21.01
CA GLY A 353 39.03 -5.60 22.42
C GLY A 353 37.66 -6.16 22.78
N SER A 354 37.58 -7.46 23.04
CA SER A 354 36.35 -8.13 23.50
C SER A 354 36.48 -8.46 25.00
N SER A 355 35.44 -8.18 25.78
CA SER A 355 35.25 -8.76 27.11
C SER A 355 33.75 -8.90 27.39
N SER A 356 33.37 -9.76 28.34
CA SER A 356 32.03 -10.32 28.42
C SER A 356 31.38 -10.19 29.80
N GLY A 357 30.07 -10.00 29.78
CA GLY A 357 29.15 -10.52 30.81
C GLY A 357 29.05 -9.76 32.14
N SER A 358 27.87 -9.22 32.41
CA SER A 358 27.19 -9.39 33.69
C SER A 358 25.69 -9.16 33.53
N SER A 359 24.87 -9.95 34.22
CA SER A 359 23.43 -10.02 34.05
C SER A 359 22.67 -9.47 35.25
N SER A 360 21.88 -8.41 35.04
CA SER A 360 20.75 -8.06 35.90
C SER A 360 19.83 -7.09 35.17
N GLY A 361 18.55 -7.44 35.00
CA GLY A 361 17.60 -6.60 34.28
C GLY A 361 16.34 -7.35 33.89
N SER A 362 15.38 -7.45 34.83
CA SER A 362 14.06 -8.00 34.56
C SER A 362 13.25 -7.04 33.68
N SER A 363 13.49 -7.08 32.37
CA SER A 363 12.76 -6.27 31.41
C SER A 363 11.35 -6.82 31.23
N SER A 364 10.37 -6.14 31.84
CA SER A 364 8.96 -6.29 31.49
C SER A 364 8.76 -5.76 30.06
N SER A 365 9.06 -6.59 29.06
CA SER A 365 8.94 -6.18 27.66
C SER A 365 7.50 -5.78 27.40
N SER A 366 7.30 -4.51 27.03
CA SER A 366 6.00 -3.97 26.66
C SER A 366 5.64 -4.47 25.25
N THR A 367 5.42 -5.78 25.13
CA THR A 367 5.16 -6.46 23.87
C THR A 367 3.94 -5.84 23.21
N THR A 368 4.15 -5.20 22.05
CA THR A 368 3.13 -4.41 21.35
C THR A 368 1.85 -5.23 21.16
N PRO A 369 0.69 -4.73 21.61
CA PRO A 369 -0.56 -5.45 21.41
C PRO A 369 -0.89 -5.61 19.93
N TYR A 370 -1.36 -6.79 19.58
CA TYR A 370 -1.79 -7.15 18.23
C TYR A 370 -3.06 -8.00 18.31
N LEU A 371 -3.75 -8.17 17.19
CA LEU A 371 -4.88 -9.11 17.11
C LEU A 371 -4.42 -10.42 16.48
N ARG A 372 -4.84 -11.56 17.03
CA ARG A 372 -4.74 -12.87 16.37
C ARG A 372 -6.12 -13.30 15.89
N LEU A 373 -6.23 -13.68 14.62
CA LEU A 373 -7.42 -14.32 14.07
C LEU A 373 -7.09 -15.79 13.79
N SER A 374 -7.88 -16.71 14.36
CA SER A 374 -7.69 -18.15 14.21
C SER A 374 -9.01 -18.89 13.94
N LYS A 375 -8.95 -20.05 13.29
CA LYS A 375 -10.12 -20.93 13.11
C LYS A 375 -10.52 -21.57 14.44
N THR A 376 -11.82 -21.70 14.67
CA THR A 376 -12.36 -22.67 15.64
C THR A 376 -12.84 -23.93 14.93
N ASN A 377 -13.18 -24.97 15.70
CA ASN A 377 -13.82 -26.18 15.18
C ASN A 377 -15.35 -26.06 15.08
N ARG A 378 -15.92 -24.85 15.22
CA ARG A 378 -17.38 -24.61 15.17
C ARG A 378 -17.79 -24.03 13.81
N VAL A 379 -18.95 -24.46 13.34
CA VAL A 379 -19.64 -23.92 12.17
C VAL A 379 -21.03 -23.49 12.63
N ASN A 380 -21.44 -22.27 12.28
CA ASN A 380 -22.75 -21.76 12.67
C ASN A 380 -23.86 -22.27 11.75
N ALA A 381 -25.12 -21.98 12.09
CA ALA A 381 -26.30 -22.44 11.34
C ALA A 381 -26.32 -21.98 9.86
N ASN A 382 -25.56 -20.94 9.50
CA ASN A 382 -25.44 -20.40 8.15
C ASN A 382 -24.28 -21.05 7.34
N GLY A 383 -23.61 -22.07 7.87
CA GLY A 383 -22.49 -22.75 7.21
C GLY A 383 -21.19 -21.93 7.18
N LEU A 384 -21.05 -20.92 8.05
CA LEU A 384 -19.82 -20.15 8.23
C LEU A 384 -18.98 -20.77 9.35
N VAL A 385 -17.68 -20.93 9.13
CA VAL A 385 -16.74 -21.34 10.19
C VAL A 385 -16.59 -20.16 11.15
N GLU A 386 -16.75 -20.43 12.45
CA GLU A 386 -16.52 -19.43 13.48
C GLU A 386 -15.03 -19.25 13.73
N LEU A 387 -14.61 -18.00 13.81
CA LEU A 387 -13.21 -17.58 13.94
C LEU A 387 -13.03 -16.83 15.27
N GLN A 388 -12.00 -17.18 16.02
CA GLN A 388 -11.64 -16.47 17.24
C GLN A 388 -10.73 -15.30 16.88
N LEU A 389 -11.21 -14.08 17.09
CA LEU A 389 -10.40 -12.86 17.08
C LEU A 389 -10.00 -12.54 18.53
N GLU A 390 -8.71 -12.53 18.81
CA GLU A 390 -8.12 -12.35 20.13
C GLU A 390 -7.27 -11.09 20.18
N LEU A 391 -7.43 -10.27 21.22
CA LEU A 391 -6.45 -9.27 21.60
C LEU A 391 -5.30 -9.95 22.34
N MET A 392 -4.10 -9.87 21.77
CA MET A 392 -2.88 -10.49 22.27
C MET A 392 -1.94 -9.44 22.88
N LYS A 393 -1.33 -9.77 24.02
CA LYS A 393 -0.20 -9.03 24.59
C LYS A 393 0.97 -10.01 24.75
N GLY A 394 1.91 -9.95 23.81
CA GLY A 394 2.86 -11.04 23.60
C GLY A 394 2.11 -12.33 23.25
N ASN A 395 2.48 -13.45 23.88
CA ASN A 395 1.87 -14.75 23.61
C ASN A 395 0.61 -15.01 24.46
N LYS A 396 0.15 -14.04 25.26
CA LYS A 396 -1.06 -14.13 26.08
C LYS A 396 -2.25 -13.45 25.41
N SER A 397 -3.31 -14.22 25.16
CA SER A 397 -4.66 -13.71 24.88
C SER A 397 -5.21 -13.01 26.13
N VAL A 398 -5.61 -11.74 26.00
CA VAL A 398 -6.10 -10.91 27.12
C VAL A 398 -7.58 -10.54 27.01
N ASP A 399 -8.15 -10.54 25.81
CA ASP A 399 -9.60 -10.46 25.55
C ASP A 399 -9.90 -11.05 24.16
N LYS A 400 -11.16 -11.41 23.86
CA LYS A 400 -11.54 -12.02 22.57
C LYS A 400 -13.02 -11.91 22.21
N VAL A 401 -13.28 -12.01 20.91
CA VAL A 401 -14.62 -12.07 20.30
C VAL A 401 -14.71 -13.23 19.30
N VAL A 402 -15.93 -13.67 19.00
CA VAL A 402 -16.22 -14.57 17.88
C VAL A 402 -16.51 -13.73 16.64
N THR A 403 -16.01 -14.18 15.49
CA THR A 403 -16.14 -13.53 14.19
C THR A 403 -16.39 -14.59 13.11
N ILE A 404 -16.71 -14.15 11.90
CA ILE A 404 -16.80 -14.98 10.69
C ILE A 404 -15.99 -14.34 9.57
N SER A 405 -15.74 -15.08 8.47
CA SER A 405 -15.15 -14.51 7.26
C SER A 405 -15.58 -15.29 6.02
N GLY A 406 -15.68 -14.59 4.89
CA GLY A 406 -16.17 -15.15 3.64
C GLY A 406 -17.67 -15.43 3.64
N GLN A 407 -18.16 -15.96 2.53
CA GLN A 407 -19.57 -16.31 2.32
C GLN A 407 -19.89 -17.77 2.70
N PRO A 408 -21.18 -18.12 2.91
CA PRO A 408 -21.64 -19.50 2.99
C PRO A 408 -21.20 -20.30 1.75
N GLY A 409 -20.71 -21.52 1.96
CA GLY A 409 -20.14 -22.35 0.88
C GLY A 409 -18.83 -21.83 0.27
N LYS A 410 -18.24 -20.75 0.79
CA LYS A 410 -16.93 -20.20 0.38
C LYS A 410 -15.87 -20.26 1.49
N GLN A 411 -15.99 -21.22 2.39
CA GLN A 411 -15.15 -21.36 3.59
C GLN A 411 -13.77 -22.00 3.33
N ALA A 412 -13.08 -21.56 2.27
CA ALA A 412 -11.78 -22.10 1.85
C ALA A 412 -10.62 -21.23 2.35
N PHE A 413 -10.04 -21.62 3.49
CA PHE A 413 -8.89 -20.97 4.12
C PHE A 413 -7.58 -21.31 3.39
N LYS A 414 -6.76 -20.30 3.07
CA LYS A 414 -5.68 -20.41 2.08
C LYS A 414 -4.45 -19.57 2.41
N LEU A 415 -3.32 -19.91 1.78
CA LEU A 415 -2.12 -19.09 1.75
C LEU A 415 -2.26 -17.86 0.80
N PRO A 416 -1.43 -16.80 0.97
CA PRO A 416 -1.48 -15.56 0.16
C PRO A 416 -1.46 -15.75 -1.36
N ASN A 417 -0.72 -16.75 -1.84
CA ASN A 417 -0.55 -17.11 -3.26
C ASN A 417 -1.67 -18.01 -3.81
N GLN A 418 -2.49 -18.61 -2.94
CA GLN A 418 -3.63 -19.45 -3.30
C GLN A 418 -4.96 -18.68 -3.26
N SER A 419 -5.05 -17.62 -2.45
CA SER A 419 -6.23 -16.76 -2.37
C SER A 419 -6.31 -15.77 -3.54
N LYS A 420 -7.52 -15.56 -4.04
CA LYS A 420 -7.81 -14.71 -5.21
C LYS A 420 -8.75 -13.57 -4.83
N SER A 421 -8.54 -12.39 -5.40
CA SER A 421 -9.49 -11.28 -5.33
C SER A 421 -10.88 -11.71 -5.83
N GLY A 422 -11.94 -11.17 -5.23
CA GLY A 422 -13.33 -11.48 -5.59
C GLY A 422 -13.80 -12.92 -5.32
N SER A 423 -13.00 -13.81 -4.70
CA SER A 423 -13.40 -15.21 -4.52
C SER A 423 -14.52 -15.43 -3.50
N MET A 424 -14.87 -14.41 -2.72
CA MET A 424 -15.79 -14.45 -1.55
C MET A 424 -15.35 -15.41 -0.43
N GLU A 425 -14.12 -15.90 -0.49
CA GLU A 425 -13.49 -16.72 0.56
C GLU A 425 -12.84 -15.83 1.63
N PRO A 426 -12.57 -16.36 2.84
CA PRO A 426 -11.78 -15.69 3.88
C PRO A 426 -10.49 -15.05 3.38
N LEU A 427 -10.06 -13.98 4.06
CA LEU A 427 -8.71 -13.43 3.91
C LEU A 427 -7.63 -14.51 4.11
N PRO A 428 -6.54 -14.50 3.31
CA PRO A 428 -5.47 -15.47 3.44
C PRO A 428 -4.70 -15.33 4.77
N GLU A 429 -4.05 -16.43 5.14
CA GLU A 429 -3.10 -16.47 6.25
C GLU A 429 -1.96 -15.46 6.03
N GLY A 430 -1.45 -14.86 7.10
CA GLY A 430 -0.37 -13.88 7.03
C GLY A 430 -0.53 -12.73 8.02
N LYS A 431 0.28 -11.68 7.83
CA LYS A 431 0.28 -10.49 8.68
C LYS A 431 -0.32 -9.31 7.92
N TRP A 432 -1.25 -8.63 8.58
CA TRP A 432 -1.96 -7.46 8.06
C TRP A 432 -1.69 -6.27 8.97
N THR A 433 -1.63 -5.07 8.41
CA THR A 433 -1.74 -3.83 9.19
C THR A 433 -3.16 -3.71 9.75
N LEU A 434 -3.36 -2.84 10.74
CA LEU A 434 -4.69 -2.53 11.28
C LEU A 434 -4.85 -1.01 11.49
N GLY A 435 -5.81 -0.44 10.77
CA GLY A 435 -6.23 0.95 10.93
C GLY A 435 -6.94 1.20 12.26
N SER A 436 -7.04 2.47 12.64
CA SER A 436 -7.89 2.87 13.77
C SER A 436 -9.39 2.78 13.40
N PRO A 437 -10.33 2.65 14.35
CA PRO A 437 -11.77 2.60 14.05
C PRO A 437 -12.31 3.86 13.35
N GLU A 438 -12.80 3.68 12.13
CA GLU A 438 -13.43 4.70 11.28
C GLU A 438 -14.96 4.60 11.38
N TRP A 439 -15.63 5.71 11.70
CA TRP A 439 -17.05 5.72 12.07
C TRP A 439 -17.94 6.36 11.01
N ALA A 440 -18.96 5.61 10.56
CA ALA A 440 -19.94 6.10 9.58
C ALA A 440 -20.76 7.31 10.07
N GLY A 441 -20.91 7.47 11.38
CA GLY A 441 -21.73 8.49 12.02
C GLY A 441 -21.02 9.31 13.11
N GLY A 442 -19.69 9.30 13.14
CA GLY A 442 -18.87 9.88 14.23
C GLY A 442 -18.64 8.92 15.40
N LYS A 443 -17.63 9.21 16.23
CA LYS A 443 -17.20 8.32 17.33
C LYS A 443 -18.33 8.07 18.32
N GLY A 444 -18.57 6.80 18.66
CA GLY A 444 -19.64 6.35 19.55
C GLY A 444 -20.98 6.08 18.87
N ASN A 445 -21.18 6.53 17.63
CA ASN A 445 -22.45 6.33 16.92
C ASN A 445 -22.54 4.94 16.25
N TYR A 446 -23.06 3.97 17.02
CA TYR A 446 -23.36 2.61 16.56
C TYR A 446 -24.73 2.45 15.87
N SER A 447 -25.27 3.52 15.26
CA SER A 447 -26.58 3.51 14.59
C SER A 447 -26.54 3.98 13.13
N SER A 448 -25.46 4.60 12.68
CA SER A 448 -25.17 4.83 11.25
C SER A 448 -24.54 3.60 10.59
N SER A 449 -24.44 3.56 9.26
CA SER A 449 -23.73 2.50 8.53
C SER A 449 -22.89 3.04 7.38
N TRP A 450 -21.75 2.40 7.11
CA TRP A 450 -20.89 2.68 5.94
C TRP A 450 -21.51 2.22 4.61
N GLY A 451 -22.47 1.29 4.67
CA GLY A 451 -23.17 0.74 3.50
C GLY A 451 -24.00 -0.48 3.88
N GLU A 452 -24.38 -1.29 2.90
CA GLU A 452 -24.90 -2.63 3.14
C GLU A 452 -23.78 -3.54 3.69
N GLY A 453 -24.09 -4.36 4.69
CA GLY A 453 -23.19 -5.34 5.31
C GLY A 453 -21.99 -4.81 6.12
N LEU A 454 -21.67 -3.52 6.09
CA LEU A 454 -20.50 -2.95 6.79
C LEU A 454 -20.79 -2.42 8.19
N GLY A 455 -22.02 -2.00 8.49
CA GLY A 455 -22.38 -1.41 9.78
C GLY A 455 -21.62 -0.11 10.12
N SER A 456 -21.61 0.24 11.41
CA SER A 456 -21.25 1.59 11.89
C SER A 456 -19.76 1.91 11.96
N VAL A 457 -18.90 0.88 11.99
CA VAL A 457 -17.46 1.02 12.17
C VAL A 457 -16.73 0.14 11.17
N TRP A 458 -15.72 0.72 10.53
CA TRP A 458 -14.76 0.04 9.67
C TRP A 458 -13.36 0.15 10.30
N MET A 459 -12.56 -0.89 10.20
CA MET A 459 -11.14 -0.90 10.60
C MET A 459 -10.36 -1.53 9.44
N GLY A 460 -9.81 -0.70 8.55
CA GLY A 460 -9.11 -1.17 7.36
C GLY A 460 -7.87 -2.02 7.68
N MET A 461 -7.58 -2.99 6.82
CA MET A 461 -6.45 -3.91 6.92
C MET A 461 -5.75 -4.04 5.57
N GLU A 462 -4.47 -3.67 5.50
CA GLU A 462 -3.64 -3.86 4.30
C GLU A 462 -2.64 -5.01 4.51
N PRO A 463 -2.38 -5.86 3.51
CA PRO A 463 -1.51 -7.02 3.67
C PRO A 463 -0.03 -6.61 3.75
N THR A 464 0.73 -7.19 4.69
CA THR A 464 2.20 -7.03 4.72
C THR A 464 2.92 -8.14 3.94
N MET A 465 2.22 -8.81 3.03
CA MET A 465 2.72 -9.89 2.18
C MET A 465 2.11 -9.82 0.78
N SER A 466 2.77 -10.41 -0.22
CA SER A 466 2.25 -10.44 -1.59
C SER A 466 0.97 -11.29 -1.68
N THR A 467 -0.14 -10.64 -2.03
CA THR A 467 -1.42 -11.29 -2.33
C THR A 467 -2.24 -10.42 -3.29
N SER A 468 -3.28 -11.00 -3.89
CA SER A 468 -4.24 -10.27 -4.74
C SER A 468 -5.42 -9.68 -3.95
N ARG A 469 -5.47 -9.88 -2.62
CA ARG A 469 -6.54 -9.40 -1.74
C ARG A 469 -6.24 -7.99 -1.23
N SER A 470 -7.24 -7.12 -1.32
CA SER A 470 -7.27 -5.76 -0.80
C SER A 470 -8.69 -5.40 -0.36
N ALA A 471 -8.91 -4.20 0.18
CA ALA A 471 -10.21 -3.77 0.73
C ALA A 471 -10.76 -4.72 1.81
N ILE A 472 -9.85 -5.28 2.62
CA ILE A 472 -10.15 -6.12 3.78
C ILE A 472 -10.19 -5.22 5.02
N GLY A 473 -10.98 -5.61 6.02
CA GLY A 473 -11.05 -4.91 7.30
C GLY A 473 -11.83 -5.69 8.35
N ILE A 474 -11.96 -5.09 9.54
CA ILE A 474 -12.84 -5.55 10.62
C ILE A 474 -14.08 -4.65 10.65
N HIS A 475 -15.27 -5.24 10.64
CA HIS A 475 -16.54 -4.52 10.68
C HIS A 475 -17.66 -5.39 11.27
N LEU A 476 -18.85 -4.81 11.52
CA LEU A 476 -20.04 -5.60 11.88
C LEU A 476 -20.59 -6.28 10.61
N ASP A 477 -20.89 -7.58 10.66
CA ASP A 477 -21.73 -8.25 9.66
C ASP A 477 -23.17 -7.75 9.81
N SER A 478 -23.45 -6.57 9.23
CA SER A 478 -24.67 -5.82 9.55
C SER A 478 -25.91 -6.28 8.79
N ASN A 479 -25.74 -7.19 7.82
CA ASN A 479 -26.82 -7.86 7.08
C ASN A 479 -26.93 -9.35 7.42
N ALA A 480 -26.29 -9.82 8.51
CA ALA A 480 -26.28 -11.22 8.95
C ALA A 480 -27.66 -11.91 9.06
N SER A 481 -28.74 -11.14 9.22
CA SER A 481 -30.11 -11.65 9.29
C SER A 481 -30.71 -12.05 7.93
N TYR A 482 -30.11 -11.65 6.80
CA TYR A 482 -30.61 -11.96 5.46
C TYR A 482 -29.53 -12.30 4.42
N SER A 483 -28.27 -11.91 4.67
CA SER A 483 -27.12 -12.19 3.81
C SER A 483 -25.85 -12.41 4.68
N PRO A 484 -25.82 -13.43 5.56
CA PRO A 484 -24.71 -13.69 6.48
C PRO A 484 -23.41 -14.01 5.76
N GLY A 485 -22.31 -13.44 6.26
CA GLY A 485 -20.96 -13.62 5.70
C GLY A 485 -20.40 -12.35 5.07
N THR A 486 -19.08 -12.29 4.93
CA THR A 486 -18.37 -11.14 4.36
C THR A 486 -17.79 -11.45 2.97
N ALA A 487 -17.24 -10.44 2.29
CA ALA A 487 -16.38 -10.64 1.11
C ALA A 487 -14.95 -11.11 1.47
N GLY A 488 -14.78 -11.79 2.61
CA GLY A 488 -13.49 -12.17 3.20
C GLY A 488 -12.93 -11.17 4.22
N CYS A 489 -13.67 -10.12 4.58
CA CYS A 489 -13.40 -9.29 5.75
C CYS A 489 -13.57 -10.08 7.07
N ILE A 490 -13.11 -9.53 8.19
CA ILE A 490 -13.38 -10.07 9.53
C ILE A 490 -14.75 -9.51 9.99
N GLY A 491 -15.80 -10.30 9.83
CA GLY A 491 -17.16 -9.93 10.22
C GLY A 491 -17.39 -10.24 11.70
N VAL A 492 -17.60 -9.19 12.50
CA VAL A 492 -18.05 -9.30 13.88
C VAL A 492 -19.56 -9.52 13.89
N THR A 493 -20.05 -10.52 14.60
CA THR A 493 -21.44 -11.00 14.49
C THR A 493 -22.43 -10.30 15.44
N SER A 494 -21.96 -9.44 16.35
CA SER A 494 -22.81 -8.72 17.30
C SER A 494 -22.35 -7.27 17.52
N LYS A 495 -23.30 -6.38 17.81
CA LYS A 495 -23.01 -4.97 18.16
C LYS A 495 -22.20 -4.87 19.46
N SER A 496 -22.45 -5.76 20.42
CA SER A 496 -21.71 -5.87 21.68
C SER A 496 -20.26 -6.31 21.49
N ASP A 497 -19.99 -7.23 20.55
CA ASP A 497 -18.62 -7.62 20.23
C ASP A 497 -17.91 -6.56 19.38
N LEU A 498 -18.61 -5.83 18.49
CA LEU A 498 -18.03 -4.66 17.82
C LEU A 498 -17.66 -3.58 18.85
N GLN A 499 -18.50 -3.33 19.84
CA GLN A 499 -18.20 -2.44 20.97
C GLN A 499 -16.94 -2.91 21.73
N LYS A 500 -16.80 -4.22 21.97
CA LYS A 500 -15.61 -4.81 22.59
C LYS A 500 -14.34 -4.60 21.74
N VAL A 501 -14.38 -4.92 20.45
CA VAL A 501 -13.25 -4.72 19.51
C VAL A 501 -12.84 -3.25 19.42
N VAL A 502 -13.81 -2.32 19.39
CA VAL A 502 -13.52 -0.87 19.44
C VAL A 502 -12.86 -0.47 20.76
N SER A 503 -13.31 -1.02 21.90
CA SER A 503 -12.73 -0.72 23.21
C SER A 503 -11.25 -1.09 23.31
N TRP A 504 -10.75 -2.05 22.52
CA TRP A 504 -9.32 -2.39 22.46
C TRP A 504 -8.46 -1.22 21.95
N PHE A 505 -9.02 -0.32 21.15
CA PHE A 505 -8.33 0.89 20.70
C PHE A 505 -8.37 2.02 21.74
N ASP A 506 -9.48 2.14 22.48
CA ASP A 506 -9.66 3.16 23.51
C ASP A 506 -8.90 2.82 24.81
N ASN A 507 -8.80 1.54 25.18
CA ASN A 507 -8.09 1.04 26.36
C ASN A 507 -6.54 1.03 26.20
N SER A 508 -5.98 1.93 25.39
CA SER A 508 -4.54 2.09 25.12
C SER A 508 -3.79 0.87 24.57
N PHE A 509 -4.45 -0.25 24.24
CA PHE A 509 -3.78 -1.34 23.50
C PHE A 509 -3.54 -0.94 22.03
N ALA A 510 -4.52 -0.26 21.42
CA ALA A 510 -4.43 0.37 20.09
C ALA A 510 -3.74 -0.50 19.00
N PRO A 511 -4.11 -1.79 18.85
CA PRO A 511 -3.36 -2.75 18.04
C PRO A 511 -3.23 -2.31 16.58
N LYS A 512 -2.02 -2.49 16.01
CA LYS A 512 -1.67 -2.06 14.64
C LYS A 512 -1.36 -3.22 13.67
N THR A 513 -1.62 -4.44 14.11
CA THR A 513 -1.36 -5.66 13.32
C THR A 513 -2.44 -6.69 13.60
N VAL A 514 -2.91 -7.38 12.56
CA VAL A 514 -3.62 -8.66 12.67
C VAL A 514 -2.72 -9.77 12.17
N VAL A 515 -2.47 -10.77 13.00
CA VAL A 515 -1.87 -12.06 12.60
C VAL A 515 -3.03 -13.00 12.30
N VAL A 516 -3.20 -13.34 11.03
CA VAL A 516 -4.18 -14.33 10.58
C VAL A 516 -3.47 -15.68 10.52
N ASP A 517 -3.93 -16.63 11.33
CA ASP A 517 -3.35 -17.96 11.51
C ASP A 517 -4.39 -19.04 11.21
N TRP A 518 -4.21 -19.73 10.08
CA TRP A 518 -5.04 -20.84 9.63
C TRP A 518 -4.37 -22.21 9.85
N GLY A 519 -3.20 -22.27 10.50
CA GLY A 519 -2.41 -23.49 10.65
C GLY A 519 -1.78 -23.99 9.33
N LEU A 520 -1.55 -23.11 8.36
CA LEU A 520 -0.95 -23.41 7.04
C LEU A 520 0.56 -23.08 6.98
N GLY A 521 1.13 -22.49 8.02
CA GLY A 521 2.58 -22.36 8.24
C GLY A 521 3.26 -21.11 7.66
N SER A 522 2.51 -20.12 7.18
CA SER A 522 3.06 -18.81 6.75
C SER A 522 3.20 -17.77 7.87
N VAL A 523 2.67 -18.07 9.06
CA VAL A 523 2.90 -17.32 10.29
C VAL A 523 3.49 -18.24 11.36
N ILE A 524 4.45 -17.71 12.12
CA ILE A 524 5.00 -18.34 13.33
C ILE A 524 4.29 -17.70 14.53
N ALA A 525 3.83 -18.53 15.47
CA ALA A 525 3.07 -18.15 16.67
C ALA A 525 3.93 -17.74 17.87
#